data_AF-A0AAN9DZC5-F1
#
_entry.id   AF-A0AAN9DZC5-F1
#
_cell.length_a   1.000
_cell.length_b   1.000
_cell.length_c   1.000
_cell.angle_alpha   90.00
_cell.angle_beta   90.00
_cell.angle_gamma   90.00
#
_symmetry.space_group_name_H-M   'P 1'
#
loop_
_entity.id
_entity.type
_entity.pdbx_description
1 polymer ?
#
loop_
_entity_poly.entity_id
_entity_poly.type
_entity_poly.pdbx_seq_one_letter_code
_entity_poly.pdbx_strand_id
1 'polypeptide(L)'
;MNVLLCSINTLKRLYDISAVEVGQHFYWQIGGFQVHAQVLITSWVVIAILLVSAILVVRNPQTIPTFGQNFFEYVLEFIRDVSKTQIGEEYGPWVPFIGTMFLFIFVSNWSGALLPWKIIQLPHGELAAPTNDINTTVALALLTSTAYFYAGLSKKGLAYFVGDGIARIYGLDEVMAGELVEFEEGTIGIALNLESNNVGVVLMGDGLMIQEGSSVKATGRIAQIPVSEAYLGRVINALAKPIDGRGEISASESRLIESPAPGIISRRSVYEPLQTGLIAIDSMIPIGRGQRELIIGDRQTGKTAVATDTILNQQGQNVICVYVAIGQKASSVAQVVTTLQERGAMEYTIIVAETADSPATLQYLAPYTGAALAEYFMYRERHTLIIYDDPSKQAQAYRQMSLLLRRPPGREAYPGDVFYLHSRLLERAAKSSSQLGEGSMTALPIVETQSGDVSAYIPTNVISITDGQIFLSADLFNAGIRPAINVGISVSRVGSAAQIKAMKQVAGKLKLELAQFAELEAFAQFASDLDKATQNQLARGQRLRELLKQSQSAPLTVEEQIITIYTGTNGYLDSLEIGQVRKFLVELRTYLKTNKPQFQEIISSTKTFTGEAEALLKEAIREQIELFLLQEQV
;
A
#
# COMPACT_ATOMS: atom_id res chain seq x y z
N MET A 1 -3.91 -53.55 -61.92
CA MET A 1 -2.97 -53.46 -63.07
C MET A 1 -3.62 -52.55 -64.11
N ASN A 2 -2.95 -51.45 -64.49
CA ASN A 2 -3.31 -50.46 -65.53
C ASN A 2 -4.28 -49.29 -65.22
N VAL A 3 -4.12 -48.54 -64.11
CA VAL A 3 -4.61 -47.13 -64.02
C VAL A 3 -3.65 -46.16 -63.27
N LEU A 4 -2.59 -46.62 -62.60
CA LEU A 4 -1.74 -45.78 -61.71
C LEU A 4 -0.38 -45.34 -62.30
N LEU A 5 -0.20 -45.37 -63.62
CA LEU A 5 1.05 -45.00 -64.30
C LEU A 5 0.92 -43.82 -65.27
N CYS A 6 -0.24 -43.15 -65.30
CA CYS A 6 -0.41 -41.92 -66.05
C CYS A 6 -0.01 -40.73 -65.16
N SER A 7 1.07 -40.05 -65.55
CA SER A 7 1.40 -38.67 -65.19
C SER A 7 2.37 -38.37 -64.01
N ILE A 8 3.30 -39.26 -63.67
CA ILE A 8 4.58 -38.80 -63.08
C ILE A 8 5.41 -38.04 -64.13
N ASN A 9 5.30 -38.42 -65.41
CA ASN A 9 5.99 -37.75 -66.52
C ASN A 9 5.36 -36.41 -66.94
N THR A 10 4.08 -36.18 -66.67
CA THR A 10 3.43 -34.88 -66.99
C THR A 10 3.67 -33.85 -65.89
N LEU A 11 3.85 -34.26 -64.62
CA LEU A 11 4.31 -33.39 -63.53
C LEU A 11 5.79 -32.99 -63.69
N LYS A 12 6.63 -33.90 -64.19
CA LYS A 12 8.04 -33.59 -64.54
C LYS A 12 8.18 -32.54 -65.65
N ARG A 13 7.21 -32.44 -66.56
CA ARG A 13 7.21 -31.41 -67.63
C ARG A 13 6.79 -30.02 -67.15
N LEU A 14 6.15 -29.89 -65.99
CA LEU A 14 5.76 -28.59 -65.42
C LEU A 14 6.85 -27.99 -64.51
N TYR A 15 7.79 -28.80 -64.02
CA TYR A 15 8.95 -28.39 -63.22
C TYR A 15 10.23 -29.04 -63.75
N ASP A 16 10.56 -28.79 -65.03
CA ASP A 16 11.89 -29.09 -65.53
C ASP A 16 12.87 -27.99 -65.07
N ILE A 17 13.27 -28.08 -63.79
CA ILE A 17 14.22 -27.15 -63.14
C ILE A 17 15.62 -27.27 -63.79
N SER A 18 15.84 -28.29 -64.63
CA SER A 18 17.09 -28.48 -65.37
C SER A 18 17.22 -27.63 -66.63
N ALA A 19 16.14 -26.95 -67.06
CA ALA A 19 16.15 -26.00 -68.19
C ALA A 19 16.30 -24.53 -67.76
N VAL A 20 16.46 -24.26 -66.47
CA VAL A 20 16.94 -22.95 -66.00
C VAL A 20 18.46 -23.02 -66.05
N GLU A 21 19.08 -22.36 -67.03
CA GLU A 21 20.52 -22.07 -66.94
C GLU A 21 20.73 -21.28 -65.64
N VAL A 22 21.23 -21.96 -64.60
CA VAL A 22 21.76 -21.28 -63.43
C VAL A 22 22.95 -20.49 -63.94
N GLY A 23 22.77 -19.18 -64.11
CA GLY A 23 23.82 -18.28 -64.55
C GLY A 23 25.07 -18.54 -63.72
N GLN A 24 26.25 -18.53 -64.35
CA GLN A 24 27.49 -18.63 -63.59
C GLN A 24 27.51 -17.48 -62.58
N HIS A 25 27.47 -17.79 -61.29
CA HIS A 25 27.52 -16.79 -60.24
C HIS A 25 28.95 -16.67 -59.74
N PHE A 26 29.43 -15.45 -59.60
CA PHE A 26 30.76 -15.18 -59.08
C PHE A 26 30.73 -15.24 -57.55
N TYR A 27 31.52 -16.15 -56.96
CA TYR A 27 31.59 -16.34 -55.50
C TYR A 27 32.95 -15.93 -54.94
N TRP A 28 32.94 -15.26 -53.79
CA TRP A 28 34.13 -15.03 -52.98
C TRP A 28 34.13 -15.95 -51.76
N GLN A 29 35.31 -16.48 -51.44
CA GLN A 29 35.56 -17.20 -50.20
C GLN A 29 36.11 -16.21 -49.18
N ILE A 30 35.27 -15.78 -48.25
CA ILE A 30 35.65 -14.84 -47.18
C ILE A 30 35.43 -15.56 -45.85
N GLY A 31 36.52 -15.80 -45.11
CA GLY A 31 36.45 -16.42 -43.78
C GLY A 31 35.78 -17.81 -43.75
N GLY A 32 35.89 -18.59 -44.83
CA GLY A 32 35.27 -19.92 -44.95
C GLY A 32 33.83 -19.93 -45.49
N PHE A 33 33.22 -18.77 -45.73
CA PHE A 33 31.88 -18.65 -46.31
C PHE A 33 31.96 -18.32 -47.81
N GLN A 34 31.09 -18.94 -48.61
CA GLN A 34 30.88 -18.56 -50.02
C GLN A 34 29.88 -17.41 -50.10
N VAL A 35 30.32 -16.27 -50.63
CA VAL A 35 29.51 -15.06 -50.76
C VAL A 35 29.30 -14.75 -52.24
N HIS A 36 28.05 -14.49 -52.64
CA HIS A 36 27.72 -14.02 -53.98
C HIS A 36 28.33 -12.62 -54.21
N ALA A 37 29.46 -12.56 -54.90
CA ALA A 37 30.24 -11.35 -55.08
C ALA A 37 29.48 -10.28 -55.87
N GLN A 38 28.66 -10.68 -56.85
CA GLN A 38 27.78 -9.78 -57.61
C GLN A 38 26.75 -9.06 -56.71
N VAL A 39 26.16 -9.78 -55.75
CA VAL A 39 25.19 -9.25 -54.79
C VAL A 39 25.87 -8.30 -53.80
N LEU A 40 27.09 -8.63 -53.35
CA LEU A 40 27.85 -7.79 -52.44
C LEU A 40 28.25 -6.46 -53.11
N ILE A 41 28.73 -6.52 -54.36
CA ILE A 41 29.12 -5.32 -55.14
C ILE A 41 27.91 -4.41 -55.37
N THR A 42 26.78 -4.96 -55.79
CA THR A 42 25.55 -4.18 -56.05
C THR A 42 24.99 -3.57 -54.77
N SER A 43 25.07 -4.30 -53.65
CA SER A 43 24.72 -3.77 -52.33
C SER A 43 25.61 -2.59 -51.94
N TRP A 44 26.92 -2.66 -52.17
CA TRP A 44 27.85 -1.55 -51.92
C TRP A 44 27.57 -0.34 -52.81
N VAL A 45 27.20 -0.56 -54.07
CA VAL A 45 26.78 0.52 -54.97
C VAL A 45 25.52 1.22 -54.44
N VAL A 46 24.50 0.46 -54.02
CA VAL A 46 23.29 1.01 -53.40
C VAL A 46 23.62 1.79 -52.11
N ILE A 47 24.49 1.26 -51.25
CA ILE A 47 24.95 1.94 -50.03
C ILE A 47 25.67 3.25 -50.38
N ALA A 48 26.55 3.24 -51.38
CA ALA A 48 27.27 4.44 -51.81
C ALA A 48 26.32 5.52 -52.36
N ILE A 49 25.31 5.13 -53.14
CA ILE A 49 24.26 6.03 -53.65
C ILE A 49 23.49 6.65 -52.48
N LEU A 50 23.06 5.82 -51.52
CA LEU A 50 22.35 6.28 -50.32
C LEU A 50 23.19 7.27 -49.52
N LEU A 51 24.46 6.96 -49.24
CA LEU A 51 25.35 7.84 -48.48
C LEU A 51 25.59 9.17 -49.20
N VAL A 52 25.87 9.15 -50.51
CA VAL A 52 26.08 10.37 -51.30
C VAL A 52 24.80 11.21 -51.36
N SER A 53 23.65 10.58 -51.58
CA SER A 53 22.35 11.28 -51.62
C SER A 53 22.02 11.93 -50.27
N ALA A 54 22.22 11.21 -49.17
CA ALA A 54 22.01 11.74 -47.82
C ALA A 54 22.95 12.92 -47.52
N ILE A 55 24.23 12.81 -47.86
CA ILE A 55 25.20 13.91 -47.69
C ILE A 55 24.78 15.13 -48.51
N LEU A 56 24.36 14.96 -49.77
CA LEU A 56 23.95 16.06 -50.63
C LEU A 56 22.71 16.79 -50.10
N VAL A 57 21.73 16.04 -49.57
CA VAL A 57 20.49 16.61 -49.02
C VAL A 57 20.73 17.33 -47.69
N VAL A 58 21.62 16.81 -46.84
CA VAL A 58 21.88 17.36 -45.48
C VAL A 58 22.91 18.51 -45.49
N ARG A 59 23.66 18.70 -46.57
CA ARG A 59 24.78 19.67 -46.62
C ARG A 59 24.37 21.14 -46.48
N ASN A 60 23.17 21.52 -46.93
CA ASN A 60 22.67 22.91 -46.91
C ASN A 60 21.14 22.95 -46.67
N PRO A 61 20.66 22.74 -45.43
CA PRO A 61 19.23 22.78 -45.14
C PRO A 61 18.67 24.20 -45.37
N GLN A 62 17.65 24.32 -46.20
CA GLN A 62 16.96 25.61 -46.46
C GLN A 62 15.68 25.68 -45.63
N THR A 63 15.32 26.88 -45.17
CA THR A 63 14.08 27.14 -44.42
C THR A 63 12.82 27.01 -45.28
N ILE A 64 12.95 27.16 -46.61
CA ILE A 64 11.93 26.77 -47.58
C ILE A 64 12.44 25.48 -48.24
N PRO A 65 11.81 24.32 -48.01
CA PRO A 65 12.36 23.05 -48.45
C PRO A 65 12.31 22.95 -49.98
N THR A 66 13.43 22.58 -50.57
CA THR A 66 13.47 22.15 -51.98
C THR A 66 12.72 20.81 -52.13
N PHE A 67 12.29 20.47 -53.35
CA PHE A 67 11.55 19.21 -53.60
C PHE A 67 12.26 17.97 -53.03
N GLY A 68 13.59 17.89 -53.17
CA GLY A 68 14.38 16.77 -52.63
C GLY A 68 14.46 16.74 -51.10
N GLN A 69 14.55 17.91 -50.45
CA GLN A 69 14.51 18.01 -48.99
C GLN A 69 13.14 17.60 -48.44
N ASN A 70 12.05 18.07 -49.07
CA ASN A 70 10.68 17.76 -48.67
C ASN A 70 10.38 16.26 -48.77
N PHE A 71 10.84 15.59 -49.83
CA PHE A 71 10.70 14.15 -49.98
C PHE A 71 11.42 13.36 -48.88
N PHE A 72 12.66 13.74 -48.54
CA PHE A 72 13.41 13.10 -47.46
C PHE A 72 12.80 13.35 -46.08
N GLU A 73 12.33 14.56 -45.82
CA GLU A 73 11.61 14.90 -44.58
C GLU A 73 10.33 14.07 -44.45
N TYR A 74 9.55 13.94 -45.52
CA TYR A 74 8.35 13.08 -45.54
C TYR A 74 8.67 11.61 -45.27
N VAL A 75 9.72 11.06 -45.88
CA VAL A 75 10.13 9.67 -45.64
C VAL A 75 10.61 9.46 -44.20
N LEU A 76 11.36 10.41 -43.65
CA LEU A 76 11.77 10.37 -42.25
C LEU A 76 10.57 10.47 -41.31
N GLU A 77 9.62 11.36 -41.58
CA GLU A 77 8.39 11.52 -40.80
C GLU A 77 7.53 10.26 -40.84
N PHE A 78 7.36 9.64 -42.01
CA PHE A 78 6.70 8.34 -42.15
C PHE A 78 7.37 7.25 -41.30
N ILE A 79 8.71 7.16 -41.32
CA ILE A 79 9.46 6.18 -40.51
C ILE A 79 9.31 6.50 -39.02
N ARG A 80 9.30 7.79 -38.64
CA ARG A 80 9.06 8.21 -37.26
C ARG A 80 7.67 7.80 -36.79
N ASP A 81 6.63 8.00 -37.59
CA ASP A 81 5.25 7.65 -37.23
C ASP A 81 5.06 6.14 -37.07
N VAL A 82 5.62 5.35 -37.99
CA VAL A 82 5.61 3.88 -37.89
C VAL A 82 6.36 3.43 -36.62
N SER A 83 7.52 4.00 -36.35
CA SER A 83 8.32 3.67 -35.17
C SER A 83 7.60 4.10 -33.88
N LYS A 84 6.97 5.28 -33.87
CA LYS A 84 6.22 5.81 -32.72
C LYS A 84 5.01 4.94 -32.38
N THR A 85 4.25 4.50 -33.39
CA THR A 85 3.07 3.65 -33.20
C THR A 85 3.43 2.33 -32.52
N GLN A 86 4.63 1.81 -32.80
CA GLN A 86 5.02 0.45 -32.44
C GLN A 86 5.88 0.40 -31.19
N ILE A 87 6.87 1.29 -31.09
CA ILE A 87 7.84 1.37 -30.00
C ILE A 87 7.37 2.34 -28.90
N GLY A 88 6.49 3.30 -29.22
CA GLY A 88 5.98 4.30 -28.26
C GLY A 88 6.69 5.64 -28.38
N GLU A 89 6.61 6.48 -27.35
CA GLU A 89 7.16 7.85 -27.35
C GLU A 89 8.70 7.91 -27.47
N GLU A 90 9.41 6.85 -27.05
CA GLU A 90 10.88 6.77 -27.10
C GLU A 90 11.43 6.09 -28.37
N TYR A 91 10.74 6.21 -29.49
CA TYR A 91 11.14 5.59 -30.75
C TYR A 91 12.45 6.15 -31.35
N GLY A 92 12.91 7.32 -30.90
CA GLY A 92 14.03 8.09 -31.45
C GLY A 92 15.31 7.29 -31.74
N PRO A 93 15.85 6.49 -30.80
CA PRO A 93 17.07 5.70 -31.02
C PRO A 93 16.93 4.61 -32.10
N TRP A 94 15.70 4.16 -32.37
CA TRP A 94 15.42 3.13 -33.38
C TRP A 94 15.22 3.70 -34.79
N VAL A 95 14.94 5.00 -34.91
CA VAL A 95 14.73 5.68 -36.20
C VAL A 95 15.91 5.54 -37.15
N PRO A 96 17.19 5.74 -36.73
CA PRO A 96 18.32 5.56 -37.64
C PRO A 96 18.43 4.13 -38.17
N PHE A 97 18.19 3.13 -37.32
CA PHE A 97 18.27 1.72 -37.71
C PHE A 97 17.13 1.33 -38.66
N ILE A 98 15.88 1.59 -38.27
CA ILE A 98 14.68 1.29 -39.07
C ILE A 98 14.72 2.10 -40.36
N GLY A 99 15.10 3.37 -40.29
CA GLY A 99 15.21 4.26 -41.44
C GLY A 99 16.27 3.82 -42.44
N THR A 100 17.46 3.43 -41.96
CA THR A 100 18.52 2.91 -42.82
C THR A 100 18.10 1.61 -43.48
N MET A 101 17.45 0.70 -42.75
CA MET A 101 16.95 -0.55 -43.32
C MET A 101 15.83 -0.34 -44.32
N PHE A 102 14.86 0.53 -44.02
CA PHE A 102 13.76 0.86 -44.93
C PHE A 102 14.27 1.49 -46.22
N LEU A 103 15.14 2.50 -46.13
CA LEU A 103 15.73 3.16 -47.30
C LEU A 103 16.60 2.20 -48.11
N PHE A 104 17.37 1.34 -47.43
CA PHE A 104 18.17 0.32 -48.10
C PHE A 104 17.31 -0.68 -48.87
N ILE A 105 16.24 -1.19 -48.25
CA ILE A 105 15.29 -2.11 -48.90
C ILE A 105 14.56 -1.42 -50.05
N PHE A 106 14.07 -0.20 -49.83
CA PHE A 106 13.35 0.59 -50.83
C PHE A 106 14.23 0.86 -52.06
N VAL A 107 15.44 1.39 -51.86
CA VAL A 107 16.36 1.69 -52.96
C VAL A 107 16.88 0.40 -53.59
N SER A 108 17.12 -0.67 -52.84
CA SER A 108 17.51 -1.96 -53.43
C SER A 108 16.42 -2.52 -54.34
N ASN A 109 15.17 -2.50 -53.92
CA ASN A 109 14.02 -2.94 -54.72
C ASN A 109 13.83 -2.08 -55.99
N TRP A 110 13.90 -0.76 -55.85
CA TRP A 110 13.73 0.16 -56.97
C TRP A 110 14.95 0.26 -57.88
N SER A 111 16.14 -0.08 -57.38
CA SER A 111 17.36 -0.07 -58.17
C SER A 111 17.25 -1.02 -59.37
N GLY A 112 16.51 -2.13 -59.26
CA GLY A 112 16.27 -3.05 -60.37
C GLY A 112 15.52 -2.43 -61.54
N ALA A 113 14.69 -1.41 -61.28
CA ALA A 113 13.95 -0.66 -62.29
C ALA A 113 14.67 0.63 -62.73
N LEU A 114 15.43 1.26 -61.83
CA LEU A 114 16.01 2.59 -62.03
C LEU A 114 17.45 2.60 -62.54
N LEU A 115 18.23 1.56 -62.22
CA LEU A 115 19.62 1.45 -62.64
C LEU A 115 19.75 0.45 -63.79
N PRO A 116 20.47 0.78 -64.87
CA PRO A 116 20.60 -0.09 -66.03
C PRO A 116 21.68 -1.15 -65.78
N TRP A 117 21.44 -2.03 -64.80
CA TRP A 117 22.40 -3.02 -64.32
C TRP A 117 22.95 -3.93 -65.44
N LYS A 118 22.15 -4.17 -66.48
CA LYS A 118 22.49 -4.98 -67.66
C LYS A 118 23.55 -4.38 -68.59
N ILE A 119 23.91 -3.10 -68.42
CA ILE A 119 24.91 -2.42 -69.27
C ILE A 119 26.35 -2.69 -68.79
N ILE A 120 26.53 -3.08 -67.52
CA ILE A 120 27.84 -3.33 -66.93
C ILE A 120 28.07 -4.85 -66.87
N GLN A 121 28.71 -5.39 -67.91
CA GLN A 121 29.02 -6.82 -68.00
C GLN A 121 30.29 -7.15 -67.19
N LEU A 122 30.16 -8.06 -66.23
CA LEU A 122 31.29 -8.70 -65.56
C LEU A 122 31.70 -9.98 -66.33
N PRO A 123 32.94 -10.47 -66.16
CA PRO A 123 33.46 -11.63 -66.92
C PRO A 123 32.57 -12.88 -66.88
N HIS A 124 31.76 -13.06 -65.83
CA HIS A 124 30.89 -14.22 -65.60
C HIS A 124 29.49 -13.81 -65.11
N GLY A 125 28.80 -12.89 -65.78
CA GLY A 125 27.36 -12.63 -65.54
C GLY A 125 26.98 -11.14 -65.45
N GLU A 126 25.67 -10.86 -65.56
CA GLU A 126 25.11 -9.50 -65.45
C GLU A 126 25.04 -9.06 -63.97
N LEU A 127 25.30 -7.78 -63.70
CA LEU A 127 24.91 -7.19 -62.42
C LEU A 127 23.38 -7.14 -62.35
N ALA A 128 22.85 -7.40 -61.18
CA ALA A 128 21.42 -7.42 -60.90
C ALA A 128 21.15 -6.65 -59.61
N ALA A 129 19.93 -6.18 -59.39
CA ALA A 129 19.60 -5.54 -58.12
C ALA A 129 19.90 -6.49 -56.94
N PRO A 130 20.34 -5.96 -55.78
CA PRO A 130 20.65 -6.79 -54.61
C PRO A 130 19.50 -7.71 -54.18
N THR A 131 18.26 -7.31 -54.44
CA THR A 131 17.04 -8.05 -54.06
C THR A 131 16.60 -9.09 -55.09
N ASN A 132 17.27 -9.18 -56.25
CA ASN A 132 17.07 -10.27 -57.20
C ASN A 132 17.61 -11.62 -56.66
N ASP A 133 18.46 -11.59 -55.63
CA ASP A 133 18.80 -12.78 -54.86
C ASP A 133 17.76 -12.96 -53.73
N ILE A 134 17.07 -14.10 -53.76
CA ILE A 134 16.10 -14.48 -52.74
C ILE A 134 16.75 -14.56 -51.35
N ASN A 135 18.02 -14.95 -51.27
CA ASN A 135 18.74 -15.06 -50.00
C ASN A 135 18.91 -13.69 -49.33
N THR A 136 19.19 -12.65 -50.11
CA THR A 136 19.36 -11.28 -49.61
C THR A 136 18.02 -10.68 -49.18
N THR A 137 16.98 -10.88 -49.98
CA THR A 137 15.63 -10.41 -49.66
C THR A 137 15.07 -11.10 -48.41
N VAL A 138 15.25 -12.42 -48.29
CA VAL A 138 14.83 -13.19 -47.10
C VAL A 138 15.64 -12.79 -45.86
N ALA A 139 16.97 -12.63 -45.98
CA ALA A 139 17.81 -12.22 -44.86
C ALA A 139 17.44 -10.83 -44.33
N LEU A 140 17.21 -9.85 -45.21
CA LEU A 140 16.78 -8.50 -44.82
C LEU A 140 15.39 -8.50 -44.19
N ALA A 141 14.45 -9.26 -44.76
CA ALA A 141 13.10 -9.40 -44.20
C ALA A 141 13.14 -10.02 -42.80
N LEU A 142 13.93 -11.09 -42.62
CA LEU A 142 14.10 -11.73 -41.31
C LEU A 142 14.77 -10.80 -40.30
N LEU A 143 15.85 -10.11 -40.68
CA LEU A 143 16.58 -9.21 -39.79
C LEU A 143 15.69 -8.04 -39.35
N THR A 144 15.03 -7.38 -40.30
CA THR A 144 14.12 -6.25 -40.00
C THR A 144 12.92 -6.69 -39.19
N SER A 145 12.28 -7.79 -39.55
CA SER A 145 11.17 -8.36 -38.77
C SER A 145 11.62 -8.72 -37.36
N THR A 146 12.74 -9.42 -37.20
CA THR A 146 13.25 -9.83 -35.88
C THR A 146 13.61 -8.62 -35.02
N ALA A 147 14.33 -7.64 -35.57
CA ALA A 147 14.70 -6.43 -34.84
C ALA A 147 13.47 -5.59 -34.46
N TYR A 148 12.48 -5.50 -35.35
CA TYR A 148 11.23 -4.78 -35.10
C TYR A 148 10.38 -5.44 -34.01
N PHE A 149 10.19 -6.77 -34.06
CA PHE A 149 9.47 -7.50 -33.01
C PHE A 149 10.23 -7.50 -31.70
N TYR A 150 11.57 -7.63 -31.72
CA TYR A 150 12.39 -7.55 -30.53
C TYR A 150 12.30 -6.16 -29.86
N ALA A 151 12.42 -5.09 -30.63
CA ALA A 151 12.26 -3.72 -30.11
C ALA A 151 10.87 -3.48 -29.51
N GLY A 152 9.83 -4.00 -30.18
CA GLY A 152 8.46 -3.94 -29.69
C GLY A 152 8.27 -4.70 -28.37
N LEU A 153 8.79 -5.92 -28.26
CA LEU A 153 8.69 -6.77 -27.06
C LEU A 153 9.54 -6.25 -25.89
N SER A 154 10.71 -5.69 -26.18
CA SER A 154 11.57 -5.10 -25.17
C SER A 154 10.86 -3.94 -24.44
N LYS A 155 10.12 -3.11 -25.19
CA LYS A 155 9.36 -1.97 -24.64
C LYS A 155 7.94 -2.33 -24.17
N LYS A 156 7.25 -3.25 -24.86
CA LYS A 156 5.91 -3.74 -24.51
C LYS A 156 5.98 -5.19 -24.10
N GLY A 157 5.41 -5.51 -22.96
CA GLY A 157 5.35 -6.87 -22.48
C GLY A 157 4.30 -7.71 -23.20
N LEU A 158 4.50 -9.04 -23.19
CA LEU A 158 3.45 -10.01 -23.48
C LEU A 158 3.15 -10.83 -22.23
N ALA A 159 1.90 -10.80 -21.78
CA ALA A 159 1.46 -11.65 -20.68
C ALA A 159 1.42 -13.10 -21.16
N TYR A 160 2.19 -14.01 -20.54
CA TYR A 160 2.19 -15.43 -20.94
C TYR A 160 1.62 -16.35 -19.86
N PHE A 161 1.48 -15.86 -18.64
CA PHE A 161 0.82 -16.58 -17.57
C PHE A 161 -0.03 -15.58 -16.80
N VAL A 162 -1.28 -15.92 -16.56
CA VAL A 162 -2.19 -15.19 -15.67
C VAL A 162 -2.90 -16.20 -14.81
N GLY A 163 -2.81 -16.04 -13.49
CA GLY A 163 -3.46 -16.93 -12.54
C GLY A 163 -3.45 -16.34 -11.14
N ASP A 164 -4.58 -16.46 -10.43
CA ASP A 164 -4.74 -16.09 -9.02
C ASP A 164 -4.24 -14.67 -8.67
N GLY A 165 -4.49 -13.70 -9.55
CA GLY A 165 -4.10 -12.29 -9.34
C GLY A 165 -2.64 -11.98 -9.66
N ILE A 166 -1.92 -12.91 -10.29
CA ILE A 166 -0.53 -12.73 -10.72
C ILE A 166 -0.43 -12.94 -12.22
N ALA A 167 0.33 -12.07 -12.87
CA ALA A 167 0.71 -12.22 -14.26
C ALA A 167 2.24 -12.33 -14.39
N ARG A 168 2.71 -13.11 -15.36
CA ARG A 168 4.12 -13.11 -15.77
C ARG A 168 4.21 -12.59 -17.19
N ILE A 169 5.09 -11.61 -17.36
CA ILE A 169 5.18 -10.82 -18.58
C ILE A 169 6.57 -11.04 -19.19
N TYR A 170 6.63 -11.43 -20.46
CA TYR A 170 7.88 -11.42 -21.24
C TYR A 170 8.15 -10.00 -21.75
N GLY A 171 9.41 -9.57 -21.74
CA GLY A 171 9.79 -8.21 -22.12
C GLY A 171 9.65 -7.24 -20.95
N LEU A 172 9.27 -5.98 -21.25
CA LEU A 172 9.32 -4.87 -20.28
C LEU A 172 10.73 -4.68 -19.68
N ASP A 173 11.76 -4.69 -20.54
CA ASP A 173 13.16 -4.75 -20.10
C ASP A 173 13.60 -3.51 -19.30
N GLU A 174 12.87 -2.41 -19.45
CA GLU A 174 13.13 -1.12 -18.79
C GLU A 174 12.17 -0.81 -17.64
N VAL A 175 11.28 -1.75 -17.27
CA VAL A 175 10.33 -1.51 -16.17
C VAL A 175 11.06 -1.40 -14.83
N MET A 176 10.65 -0.44 -14.02
CA MET A 176 11.19 -0.24 -12.68
C MET A 176 10.48 -1.14 -11.65
N ALA A 177 11.20 -1.50 -10.58
CA ALA A 177 10.59 -2.18 -9.45
C ALA A 177 9.54 -1.28 -8.78
N GLY A 178 8.33 -1.79 -8.59
CA GLY A 178 7.20 -1.02 -8.05
C GLY A 178 6.49 -0.13 -9.07
N GLU A 179 6.83 -0.23 -10.35
CA GLU A 179 6.15 0.49 -11.42
C GLU A 179 4.74 -0.07 -11.68
N LEU A 180 3.82 0.84 -12.01
CA LEU A 180 2.51 0.46 -12.54
C LEU A 180 2.65 -0.02 -13.98
N VAL A 181 1.94 -1.10 -14.28
CA VAL A 181 1.82 -1.63 -15.63
C VAL A 181 0.35 -1.71 -16.00
N GLU A 182 0.04 -1.40 -17.25
CA GLU A 182 -1.32 -1.39 -17.80
C GLU A 182 -1.46 -2.51 -18.83
N PHE A 183 -2.42 -3.39 -18.60
CA PHE A 183 -2.79 -4.45 -19.52
C PHE A 183 -3.67 -3.87 -20.65
N GLU A 184 -3.71 -4.55 -21.79
CA GLU A 184 -4.46 -4.13 -22.98
C GLU A 184 -5.96 -3.85 -22.72
N GLU A 185 -6.55 -4.57 -21.78
CA GLU A 185 -7.95 -4.42 -21.34
C GLU A 185 -8.16 -3.23 -20.39
N GLY A 186 -7.09 -2.66 -19.82
CA GLY A 186 -7.12 -1.56 -18.85
C GLY A 186 -6.93 -1.99 -17.39
N THR A 187 -6.79 -3.29 -17.12
CA THR A 187 -6.39 -3.76 -15.78
C THR A 187 -5.00 -3.21 -15.44
N ILE A 188 -4.81 -2.74 -14.21
CA ILE A 188 -3.53 -2.23 -13.72
C ILE A 188 -2.85 -3.32 -12.88
N GLY A 189 -1.53 -3.41 -12.94
CA GLY A 189 -0.72 -4.23 -12.06
C GLY A 189 0.50 -3.49 -11.53
N ILE A 190 1.19 -4.09 -10.57
CA ILE A 190 2.45 -3.60 -10.01
C ILE A 190 3.56 -4.60 -10.36
N ALA A 191 4.64 -4.14 -10.96
CA ALA A 191 5.84 -4.93 -11.19
C ALA A 191 6.57 -5.18 -9.87
N LEU A 192 6.67 -6.44 -9.42
CA LEU A 192 7.34 -6.80 -8.17
C LEU A 192 8.65 -7.57 -8.39
N ASN A 193 8.63 -8.63 -9.20
CA ASN A 193 9.80 -9.47 -9.47
C ASN A 193 10.32 -9.17 -10.87
N LEU A 194 11.53 -8.64 -10.98
CA LEU A 194 12.22 -8.47 -12.26
C LEU A 194 13.19 -9.64 -12.44
N GLU A 195 12.73 -10.73 -13.07
CA GLU A 195 13.58 -11.89 -13.38
C GLU A 195 14.35 -11.64 -14.69
N SER A 196 15.38 -12.44 -14.98
CA SER A 196 16.17 -12.28 -16.20
C SER A 196 15.36 -12.48 -17.48
N ASN A 197 14.28 -13.27 -17.41
CA ASN A 197 13.51 -13.70 -18.57
C ASN A 197 12.08 -13.17 -18.55
N ASN A 198 11.56 -12.72 -17.41
CA ASN A 198 10.19 -12.26 -17.27
C ASN A 198 10.03 -11.30 -16.09
N VAL A 199 8.90 -10.60 -16.08
CA VAL A 199 8.50 -9.73 -14.98
C VAL A 199 7.27 -10.32 -14.29
N GLY A 200 7.39 -10.59 -13.00
CA GLY A 200 6.29 -10.95 -12.13
C GLY A 200 5.49 -9.72 -11.73
N VAL A 201 4.27 -9.62 -12.25
CA VAL A 201 3.33 -8.53 -12.03
C VAL A 201 2.19 -9.01 -11.14
N VAL A 202 1.83 -8.19 -10.17
CA VAL A 202 0.70 -8.42 -9.29
C VAL A 202 -0.46 -7.55 -9.75
N LEU A 203 -1.60 -8.18 -10.06
CA LEU A 203 -2.78 -7.51 -10.61
C LEU A 203 -3.53 -6.73 -9.54
N MET A 204 -3.91 -5.49 -9.83
CA MET A 204 -4.71 -4.61 -8.96
C MET A 204 -6.20 -4.68 -9.30
N GLY A 205 -6.70 -5.89 -9.61
CA GLY A 205 -8.08 -6.15 -10.03
C GLY A 205 -8.24 -7.60 -10.47
N ASP A 206 -9.42 -7.94 -10.99
CA ASP A 206 -9.69 -9.28 -11.49
C ASP A 206 -8.97 -9.52 -12.82
N GLY A 207 -8.18 -10.59 -12.89
CA GLY A 207 -7.43 -10.98 -14.08
C GLY A 207 -8.19 -11.86 -15.07
N LEU A 208 -9.51 -12.00 -14.94
CA LEU A 208 -10.32 -12.97 -15.69
C LEU A 208 -10.39 -12.68 -17.20
N MET A 209 -10.26 -11.41 -17.58
CA MET A 209 -10.34 -10.96 -18.96
C MET A 209 -8.97 -10.86 -19.64
N ILE A 210 -7.88 -11.02 -18.87
CA ILE A 210 -6.53 -10.97 -19.39
C ILE A 210 -6.24 -12.28 -20.12
N GLN A 211 -6.02 -12.17 -21.43
CA GLN A 211 -5.68 -13.32 -22.27
C GLN A 211 -4.17 -13.54 -22.31
N GLU A 212 -3.77 -14.80 -22.43
CA GLU A 212 -2.38 -15.12 -22.77
C GLU A 212 -2.03 -14.52 -24.13
N GLY A 213 -0.86 -13.89 -24.22
CA GLY A 213 -0.41 -13.09 -25.34
C GLY A 213 -0.87 -11.63 -25.33
N SER A 214 -1.66 -11.19 -24.33
CA SER A 214 -2.11 -9.78 -24.28
C SER A 214 -0.92 -8.83 -24.08
N SER A 215 -0.98 -7.65 -24.73
CA SER A 215 0.06 -6.65 -24.57
C SER A 215 -0.02 -5.96 -23.20
N VAL A 216 1.14 -5.70 -22.61
CA VAL A 216 1.27 -4.97 -21.34
C VAL A 216 2.23 -3.80 -21.51
N LYS A 217 1.88 -2.64 -20.99
CA LYS A 217 2.67 -1.41 -21.09
C LYS A 217 3.12 -0.95 -19.72
N ALA A 218 4.39 -0.63 -19.59
CA ALA A 218 4.93 0.10 -18.44
C ALA A 218 4.42 1.55 -18.48
N THR A 219 3.92 2.08 -17.36
CA THR A 219 3.31 3.43 -17.35
C THR A 219 4.32 4.56 -17.09
N GLY A 220 5.58 4.23 -16.77
CA GLY A 220 6.65 5.14 -16.34
C GLY A 220 6.45 5.71 -14.94
N ARG A 221 5.50 5.17 -14.16
CA ARG A 221 5.07 5.73 -12.86
C ARG A 221 5.16 4.66 -11.80
N ILE A 222 5.91 4.95 -10.74
CA ILE A 222 5.91 4.13 -9.52
C ILE A 222 4.52 4.20 -8.88
N ALA A 223 4.08 3.09 -8.27
CA ALA A 223 2.78 2.93 -7.65
C ALA A 223 2.41 4.13 -6.75
N GLN A 224 1.41 4.88 -7.18
CA GLN A 224 0.93 6.09 -6.54
C GLN A 224 -0.60 6.09 -6.46
N ILE A 225 -1.12 6.78 -5.45
CA ILE A 225 -2.56 7.00 -5.28
C ILE A 225 -2.90 8.48 -5.34
N PRO A 226 -4.08 8.85 -5.87
CA PRO A 226 -4.61 10.20 -5.74
C PRO A 226 -4.88 10.52 -4.26
N VAL A 227 -4.53 11.74 -3.82
CA VAL A 227 -4.77 12.23 -2.46
C VAL A 227 -5.36 13.63 -2.49
N SER A 228 -6.29 13.90 -1.58
CA SER A 228 -6.89 15.22 -1.38
C SER A 228 -7.68 15.29 -0.06
N GLU A 229 -8.14 16.47 0.32
CA GLU A 229 -9.09 16.60 1.44
C GLU A 229 -10.48 16.04 1.11
N ALA A 230 -10.82 15.87 -0.17
CA ALA A 230 -12.13 15.38 -0.61
C ALA A 230 -12.41 13.91 -0.26
N TYR A 231 -11.40 13.19 0.25
CA TYR A 231 -11.55 11.84 0.78
C TYR A 231 -12.23 11.80 2.15
N LEU A 232 -12.26 12.91 2.90
CA LEU A 232 -12.91 12.96 4.22
C LEU A 232 -14.39 12.60 4.10
N GLY A 233 -14.84 11.66 4.94
CA GLY A 233 -16.19 11.12 4.92
C GLY A 233 -16.50 10.16 3.79
N ARG A 234 -15.50 9.69 3.05
CA ARG A 234 -15.68 8.73 1.95
C ARG A 234 -15.26 7.32 2.37
N VAL A 235 -15.91 6.33 1.75
CA VAL A 235 -15.45 4.93 1.78
C VAL A 235 -14.84 4.61 0.42
N ILE A 236 -13.57 4.21 0.43
CA ILE A 236 -12.77 3.96 -0.78
C ILE A 236 -12.15 2.57 -0.74
N ASN A 237 -11.74 2.06 -1.90
CA ASN A 237 -10.93 0.86 -2.03
C ASN A 237 -9.42 1.17 -1.94
N ALA A 238 -8.57 0.14 -2.04
CA ALA A 238 -7.12 0.26 -2.00
C ALA A 238 -6.53 1.05 -3.19
N LEU A 239 -7.29 1.27 -4.25
CA LEU A 239 -6.92 2.12 -5.39
C LEU A 239 -7.38 3.57 -5.24
N ALA A 240 -7.88 3.94 -4.05
CA ALA A 240 -8.47 5.23 -3.75
C ALA A 240 -9.71 5.57 -4.62
N LYS A 241 -10.40 4.56 -5.16
CA LYS A 241 -11.69 4.74 -5.85
C LYS A 241 -12.85 4.65 -4.85
N PRO A 242 -13.87 5.51 -4.94
CA PRO A 242 -15.02 5.47 -4.04
C PRO A 242 -15.86 4.21 -4.26
N ILE A 243 -16.24 3.56 -3.16
CA ILE A 243 -17.14 2.40 -3.13
C ILE A 243 -18.41 2.66 -2.31
N ASP A 244 -18.60 3.88 -1.84
CA ASP A 244 -19.78 4.34 -1.09
C ASP A 244 -20.96 4.76 -1.98
N GLY A 245 -20.80 4.77 -3.30
CA GLY A 245 -21.84 5.21 -4.24
C GLY A 245 -22.10 6.72 -4.22
N ARG A 246 -21.23 7.54 -3.62
CA ARG A 246 -21.40 9.01 -3.47
C ARG A 246 -20.72 9.82 -4.58
N GLY A 247 -20.45 9.21 -5.73
CA GLY A 247 -19.79 9.81 -6.89
C GLY A 247 -18.26 9.87 -6.78
N GLU A 248 -17.61 10.30 -7.85
CA GLU A 248 -16.13 10.38 -7.95
C GLU A 248 -15.52 11.37 -6.95
N ILE A 249 -14.25 11.15 -6.58
CA ILE A 249 -13.48 12.02 -5.69
C ILE A 249 -12.54 12.88 -6.53
N SER A 250 -12.69 14.21 -6.43
CA SER A 250 -11.75 15.13 -7.08
C SER A 250 -10.43 15.18 -6.31
N ALA A 251 -9.34 14.76 -6.97
CA ALA A 251 -8.00 14.81 -6.43
C ALA A 251 -7.02 15.31 -7.50
N SER A 252 -6.20 16.30 -7.14
CA SER A 252 -5.19 16.91 -8.02
C SER A 252 -3.78 16.43 -7.74
N GLU A 253 -3.52 15.94 -6.53
CA GLU A 253 -2.21 15.48 -6.07
C GLU A 253 -2.16 13.95 -6.03
N SER A 254 -0.97 13.39 -6.16
CA SER A 254 -0.70 11.98 -5.95
C SER A 254 0.42 11.80 -4.93
N ARG A 255 0.38 10.67 -4.22
CA ARG A 255 1.47 10.24 -3.35
C ARG A 255 1.83 8.79 -3.64
N LEU A 256 3.10 8.47 -3.48
CA LEU A 256 3.58 7.09 -3.57
C LEU A 256 2.88 6.23 -2.52
N ILE A 257 2.42 5.05 -2.93
CA ILE A 257 1.84 4.05 -2.02
C ILE A 257 2.92 3.57 -1.06
N GLU A 258 4.10 3.25 -1.59
CA GLU A 258 5.30 2.90 -0.84
C GLU A 258 6.19 4.14 -0.66
N SER A 259 5.76 5.07 0.19
CA SER A 259 6.60 6.21 0.59
C SER A 259 7.62 5.82 1.66
N PRO A 260 8.79 6.46 1.69
CA PRO A 260 9.77 6.25 2.74
C PRO A 260 9.29 6.81 4.08
N ALA A 261 9.59 6.10 5.17
CA ALA A 261 9.32 6.57 6.52
C ALA A 261 10.15 7.83 6.86
N PRO A 262 9.64 8.74 7.71
CA PRO A 262 10.42 9.88 8.21
C PRO A 262 11.69 9.40 8.94
N GLY A 263 12.84 9.96 8.60
CA GLY A 263 14.11 9.67 9.29
C GLY A 263 14.18 10.29 10.68
N ILE A 264 15.21 9.95 11.47
CA ILE A 264 15.34 10.39 12.87
C ILE A 264 15.32 11.93 13.01
N ILE A 265 16.03 12.66 12.15
CA ILE A 265 16.10 14.13 12.16
C ILE A 265 14.75 14.77 11.80
N SER A 266 13.96 14.08 10.98
CA SER A 266 12.62 14.49 10.57
C SER A 266 11.56 14.25 11.65
N ARG A 267 11.92 13.58 12.76
CA ARG A 267 11.02 13.28 13.87
C ARG A 267 11.28 14.21 15.06
N ARG A 268 10.31 14.23 15.97
CA ARG A 268 10.48 14.74 17.34
C ARG A 268 9.89 13.77 18.34
N SER A 269 10.24 13.96 19.60
CA SER A 269 9.65 13.20 20.70
C SER A 269 8.13 13.43 20.75
N VAL A 270 7.40 12.35 21.02
CA VAL A 270 5.96 12.38 21.28
C VAL A 270 5.73 13.03 22.64
N TYR A 271 4.98 14.13 22.67
CA TYR A 271 4.71 14.92 23.89
C TYR A 271 3.24 15.35 24.02
N GLU A 272 2.42 15.12 23.00
CA GLU A 272 1.01 15.49 22.98
C GLU A 272 0.17 14.23 23.13
N PRO A 273 -0.83 14.23 24.02
CA PRO A 273 -1.73 13.09 24.17
C PRO A 273 -2.65 12.96 22.95
N LEU A 274 -2.95 11.72 22.57
CA LEU A 274 -4.10 11.37 21.76
C LEU A 274 -5.11 10.70 22.67
N GLN A 275 -6.19 11.42 22.99
CA GLN A 275 -7.20 10.95 23.94
C GLN A 275 -8.04 9.85 23.31
N THR A 276 -8.11 8.68 23.93
CA THR A 276 -8.97 7.60 23.46
C THR A 276 -10.39 7.71 24.02
N GLY A 277 -10.56 8.43 25.13
CA GLY A 277 -11.82 8.47 25.88
C GLY A 277 -12.04 7.23 26.74
N LEU A 278 -11.13 6.25 26.64
CA LEU A 278 -11.15 5.02 27.40
C LEU A 278 -10.25 5.19 28.62
N ILE A 279 -10.88 5.27 29.80
CA ILE A 279 -10.19 5.57 31.05
C ILE A 279 -9.07 4.56 31.35
N ALA A 280 -9.27 3.30 30.97
CA ALA A 280 -8.28 2.24 31.16
C ALA A 280 -7.03 2.41 30.27
N ILE A 281 -7.17 3.03 29.10
CA ILE A 281 -6.05 3.30 28.20
C ILE A 281 -5.37 4.62 28.61
N ASP A 282 -6.13 5.71 28.64
CA ASP A 282 -5.59 7.07 28.86
C ASP A 282 -4.88 7.22 30.21
N SER A 283 -5.26 6.43 31.22
CA SER A 283 -4.63 6.41 32.54
C SER A 283 -3.40 5.50 32.67
N MET A 284 -3.43 4.29 32.10
CA MET A 284 -2.42 3.24 32.34
C MET A 284 -1.51 2.97 31.14
N ILE A 285 -2.04 3.12 29.92
CA ILE A 285 -1.36 2.82 28.64
C ILE A 285 -1.59 4.02 27.72
N PRO A 286 -1.11 5.22 28.09
CA PRO A 286 -1.42 6.43 27.34
C PRO A 286 -0.85 6.38 25.93
N ILE A 287 -1.60 6.92 24.97
CA ILE A 287 -1.25 7.00 23.56
C ILE A 287 -0.98 8.45 23.19
N GLY A 288 0.13 8.72 22.53
CA GLY A 288 0.51 10.05 22.08
C GLY A 288 0.31 10.27 20.58
N ARG A 289 0.27 11.55 20.18
CA ARG A 289 0.24 11.97 18.77
C ARG A 289 1.57 11.63 18.10
N GLY A 290 1.54 10.71 17.13
CA GLY A 290 2.71 10.14 16.47
C GLY A 290 3.22 8.81 17.05
N GLN A 291 2.54 8.25 18.06
CA GLN A 291 2.87 6.94 18.64
C GLN A 291 2.27 5.78 17.84
N ARG A 292 2.86 4.59 17.96
CA ARG A 292 2.32 3.35 17.38
C ARG A 292 1.94 2.40 18.51
N GLU A 293 0.65 2.22 18.75
CA GLU A 293 0.15 1.39 19.86
C GLU A 293 -0.66 0.21 19.34
N LEU A 294 -0.15 -1.01 19.52
CA LEU A 294 -0.80 -2.23 19.03
C LEU A 294 -2.04 -2.56 19.88
N ILE A 295 -3.17 -2.87 19.26
CA ILE A 295 -4.32 -3.49 19.93
C ILE A 295 -4.32 -4.98 19.58
N ILE A 296 -4.00 -5.82 20.54
CA ILE A 296 -3.83 -7.26 20.33
C ILE A 296 -4.80 -8.05 21.22
N GLY A 297 -5.37 -9.13 20.68
CA GLY A 297 -6.20 -10.04 21.46
C GLY A 297 -7.01 -10.99 20.59
N ASP A 298 -7.73 -11.88 21.26
CA ASP A 298 -8.49 -12.92 20.58
C ASP A 298 -9.69 -12.36 19.82
N ARG A 299 -10.27 -13.21 18.98
CA ARG A 299 -11.51 -12.91 18.28
C ARG A 299 -12.59 -12.48 19.28
N GLN A 300 -13.38 -11.46 18.91
CA GLN A 300 -14.52 -10.96 19.70
C GLN A 300 -14.19 -10.41 21.12
N THR A 301 -12.96 -9.96 21.36
CA THR A 301 -12.55 -9.34 22.64
C THR A 301 -12.79 -7.82 22.74
N GLY A 302 -13.34 -7.19 21.69
CA GLY A 302 -13.63 -5.75 21.65
C GLY A 302 -12.56 -4.88 20.97
N LYS A 303 -11.62 -5.47 20.21
CA LYS A 303 -10.53 -4.74 19.51
C LYS A 303 -11.05 -3.58 18.64
N THR A 304 -11.97 -3.89 17.72
CA THR A 304 -12.56 -2.88 16.82
C THR A 304 -13.41 -1.85 17.59
N ALA A 305 -14.01 -2.22 18.73
CA ALA A 305 -14.76 -1.29 19.57
C ALA A 305 -13.82 -0.25 20.22
N VAL A 306 -12.68 -0.68 20.76
CA VAL A 306 -11.65 0.22 21.28
C VAL A 306 -11.18 1.21 20.22
N ALA A 307 -10.89 0.71 19.02
CA ALA A 307 -10.49 1.52 17.87
C ALA A 307 -11.57 2.53 17.43
N THR A 308 -12.82 2.07 17.32
CA THR A 308 -13.95 2.92 16.91
C THR A 308 -14.23 3.99 17.95
N ASP A 309 -14.27 3.65 19.23
CA ASP A 309 -14.47 4.61 20.32
C ASP A 309 -13.35 5.66 20.36
N THR A 310 -12.11 5.26 20.03
CA THR A 310 -11.00 6.21 19.86
C THR A 310 -11.29 7.21 18.73
N ILE A 311 -11.79 6.76 17.57
CA ILE A 311 -12.19 7.69 16.48
C ILE A 311 -13.31 8.62 16.92
N LEU A 312 -14.33 8.09 17.62
CA LEU A 312 -15.46 8.89 18.13
C LEU A 312 -14.99 9.99 19.08
N ASN A 313 -13.98 9.71 19.90
CA ASN A 313 -13.42 10.68 20.84
C ASN A 313 -12.61 11.81 20.15
N GLN A 314 -12.32 11.69 18.85
CA GLN A 314 -11.61 12.73 18.10
C GLN A 314 -12.49 13.89 17.64
N GLN A 315 -13.80 13.84 17.87
CA GLN A 315 -14.70 14.97 17.62
C GLN A 315 -14.18 16.22 18.36
N GLY A 316 -13.91 17.31 17.63
CA GLY A 316 -13.38 18.55 18.19
C GLY A 316 -11.90 18.50 18.61
N GLN A 317 -11.18 17.39 18.40
CA GLN A 317 -9.74 17.26 18.73
C GLN A 317 -8.80 17.69 17.59
N ASN A 318 -9.36 18.08 16.44
CA ASN A 318 -8.65 18.44 15.21
C ASN A 318 -7.67 17.32 14.75
N VAL A 319 -8.16 16.08 14.76
CA VAL A 319 -7.43 14.90 14.29
C VAL A 319 -8.21 14.27 13.13
N ILE A 320 -7.56 14.06 12.00
CA ILE A 320 -8.13 13.34 10.86
C ILE A 320 -7.98 11.84 11.11
N CYS A 321 -9.03 11.07 10.89
CA CYS A 321 -9.03 9.64 11.13
C CYS A 321 -9.01 8.86 9.81
N VAL A 322 -8.26 7.76 9.77
CA VAL A 322 -8.24 6.81 8.66
C VAL A 322 -8.47 5.42 9.25
N TYR A 323 -9.56 4.76 8.86
CA TYR A 323 -9.85 3.39 9.26
C TYR A 323 -9.64 2.45 8.07
N VAL A 324 -8.66 1.57 8.16
CA VAL A 324 -8.31 0.62 7.10
C VAL A 324 -8.84 -0.76 7.47
N ALA A 325 -9.87 -1.22 6.76
CA ALA A 325 -10.41 -2.57 6.87
C ALA A 325 -9.74 -3.49 5.85
N ILE A 326 -9.07 -4.53 6.32
CA ILE A 326 -8.27 -5.47 5.53
C ILE A 326 -8.87 -6.85 5.69
N GLY A 327 -9.39 -7.44 4.61
CA GLY A 327 -9.98 -8.78 4.63
C GLY A 327 -11.16 -8.92 5.61
N GLN A 328 -11.82 -7.83 5.97
CA GLN A 328 -12.96 -7.84 6.88
C GLN A 328 -14.24 -8.24 6.14
N LYS A 329 -15.25 -8.68 6.88
CA LYS A 329 -16.58 -8.89 6.31
C LYS A 329 -17.20 -7.55 5.93
N ALA A 330 -17.76 -7.44 4.74
CA ALA A 330 -18.42 -6.22 4.26
C ALA A 330 -19.50 -5.72 5.24
N SER A 331 -20.28 -6.62 5.85
CA SER A 331 -21.29 -6.29 6.85
C SER A 331 -20.70 -5.65 8.11
N SER A 332 -19.51 -6.09 8.55
CA SER A 332 -18.83 -5.54 9.71
C SER A 332 -18.26 -4.14 9.40
N VAL A 333 -17.71 -3.95 8.20
CA VAL A 333 -17.28 -2.61 7.75
C VAL A 333 -18.47 -1.66 7.68
N ALA A 334 -19.60 -2.10 7.10
CA ALA A 334 -20.82 -1.29 7.03
C ALA A 334 -21.35 -0.89 8.43
N GLN A 335 -21.24 -1.77 9.43
CA GLN A 335 -21.61 -1.45 10.81
C GLN A 335 -20.71 -0.38 11.43
N VAL A 336 -19.39 -0.41 11.16
CA VAL A 336 -18.46 0.64 11.58
C VAL A 336 -18.80 1.96 10.89
N VAL A 337 -19.00 1.96 9.56
CA VAL A 337 -19.41 3.14 8.78
C VAL A 337 -20.68 3.76 9.39
N THR A 338 -21.69 2.93 9.66
CA THR A 338 -22.97 3.37 10.23
C THR A 338 -22.78 4.00 11.61
N THR A 339 -22.00 3.35 12.49
CA THR A 339 -21.71 3.85 13.84
C THR A 339 -21.00 5.21 13.78
N LEU A 340 -20.00 5.35 12.90
CA LEU A 340 -19.28 6.61 12.73
C LEU A 340 -20.18 7.69 12.12
N GLN A 341 -21.08 7.33 11.21
CA GLN A 341 -21.99 8.28 10.58
C GLN A 341 -23.07 8.79 11.56
N GLU A 342 -23.68 7.90 12.33
CA GLU A 342 -24.69 8.24 13.35
C GLU A 342 -24.14 9.17 14.44
N ARG A 343 -22.84 9.06 14.72
CA ARG A 343 -22.15 9.87 15.73
C ARG A 343 -21.44 11.10 15.15
N GLY A 344 -21.59 11.37 13.84
CA GLY A 344 -20.95 12.52 13.17
C GLY A 344 -19.45 12.37 12.91
N ALA A 345 -18.84 11.24 13.28
CA ALA A 345 -17.42 11.00 13.13
C ALA A 345 -16.95 10.77 11.69
N MET A 346 -17.88 10.46 10.77
CA MET A 346 -17.54 10.36 9.34
C MET A 346 -17.06 11.69 8.77
N GLU A 347 -17.41 12.86 9.34
CA GLU A 347 -16.98 14.17 8.82
C GLU A 347 -15.46 14.33 8.73
N TYR A 348 -14.71 13.66 9.61
CA TYR A 348 -13.24 13.70 9.67
C TYR A 348 -12.60 12.33 9.48
N THR A 349 -13.35 11.31 9.06
CA THR A 349 -12.86 9.94 8.90
C THR A 349 -12.88 9.49 7.45
N ILE A 350 -11.78 8.88 7.00
CA ILE A 350 -11.68 8.17 5.72
C ILE A 350 -11.71 6.68 6.02
N ILE A 351 -12.48 5.92 5.25
CA ILE A 351 -12.49 4.45 5.37
C ILE A 351 -11.88 3.85 4.10
N VAL A 352 -10.78 3.13 4.25
CA VAL A 352 -10.18 2.31 3.19
C VAL A 352 -10.62 0.89 3.43
N ALA A 353 -11.42 0.31 2.54
CA ALA A 353 -12.02 -1.00 2.74
C ALA A 353 -11.67 -1.96 1.61
N GLU A 354 -10.94 -3.01 1.97
CA GLU A 354 -10.78 -4.21 1.16
C GLU A 354 -11.35 -5.39 1.93
N THR A 355 -12.40 -5.99 1.37
CA THR A 355 -13.13 -7.07 2.04
C THR A 355 -12.43 -8.40 1.81
N ALA A 356 -12.88 -9.45 2.50
CA ALA A 356 -12.33 -10.80 2.31
C ALA A 356 -12.48 -11.35 0.88
N ASP A 357 -13.44 -10.82 0.10
CA ASP A 357 -13.70 -11.21 -1.29
C ASP A 357 -12.74 -10.51 -2.28
N SER A 358 -12.13 -9.41 -1.86
CA SER A 358 -11.17 -8.68 -2.69
C SER A 358 -9.91 -9.51 -2.97
N PRO A 359 -9.26 -9.34 -4.12
CA PRO A 359 -7.96 -9.96 -4.40
C PRO A 359 -6.94 -9.72 -3.28
N ALA A 360 -6.09 -10.73 -3.01
CA ALA A 360 -5.03 -10.64 -2.00
C ALA A 360 -4.11 -9.43 -2.22
N THR A 361 -3.96 -9.01 -3.48
CA THR A 361 -3.15 -7.88 -3.90
C THR A 361 -3.69 -6.55 -3.34
N LEU A 362 -5.00 -6.34 -3.39
CA LEU A 362 -5.64 -5.15 -2.85
C LEU A 362 -5.64 -5.17 -1.32
N GLN A 363 -5.89 -6.34 -0.70
CA GLN A 363 -5.78 -6.50 0.76
C GLN A 363 -4.36 -6.18 1.26
N TYR A 364 -3.33 -6.57 0.51
CA TYR A 364 -1.94 -6.23 0.78
C TYR A 364 -1.65 -4.72 0.68
N LEU A 365 -2.24 -4.04 -0.32
CA LEU A 365 -2.02 -2.62 -0.59
C LEU A 365 -2.83 -1.68 0.31
N ALA A 366 -4.01 -2.07 0.78
CA ALA A 366 -4.93 -1.21 1.52
C ALA A 366 -4.27 -0.43 2.68
N PRO A 367 -3.38 -1.04 3.50
CA PRO A 367 -2.68 -0.31 4.56
C PRO A 367 -1.74 0.77 4.05
N TYR A 368 -1.05 0.52 2.94
CA TYR A 368 -0.16 1.50 2.33
C TYR A 368 -0.95 2.67 1.71
N THR A 369 -2.11 2.40 1.14
CA THR A 369 -3.05 3.43 0.65
C THR A 369 -3.55 4.29 1.80
N GLY A 370 -4.00 3.68 2.90
CA GLY A 370 -4.41 4.40 4.11
C GLY A 370 -3.27 5.25 4.69
N ALA A 371 -2.05 4.70 4.73
CA ALA A 371 -0.87 5.43 5.20
C ALA A 371 -0.53 6.63 4.31
N ALA A 372 -0.63 6.50 2.98
CA ALA A 372 -0.37 7.61 2.06
C ALA A 372 -1.40 8.74 2.20
N LEU A 373 -2.67 8.40 2.48
CA LEU A 373 -3.71 9.38 2.82
C LEU A 373 -3.43 10.06 4.16
N ALA A 374 -3.06 9.31 5.21
CA ALA A 374 -2.71 9.89 6.50
C ALA A 374 -1.48 10.81 6.40
N GLU A 375 -0.46 10.41 5.64
CA GLU A 375 0.74 11.21 5.40
C GLU A 375 0.43 12.52 4.68
N TYR A 376 -0.51 12.53 3.74
CA TYR A 376 -0.92 13.76 3.06
C TYR A 376 -1.33 14.85 4.06
N PHE A 377 -2.11 14.49 5.09
CA PHE A 377 -2.49 15.42 6.15
C PHE A 377 -1.34 15.66 7.15
N MET A 378 -0.56 14.62 7.49
CA MET A 378 0.59 14.76 8.39
C MET A 378 1.61 15.78 7.88
N TYR A 379 1.93 15.77 6.59
CA TYR A 379 2.87 16.72 5.99
C TYR A 379 2.25 18.10 5.72
N ARG A 380 0.95 18.26 5.96
CA ARG A 380 0.23 19.55 5.99
C ARG A 380 -0.05 20.01 7.41
N GLU A 381 0.85 19.65 8.33
CA GLU A 381 0.83 20.12 9.72
C GLU A 381 -0.42 19.66 10.52
N ARG A 382 -1.17 18.68 10.00
CA ARG A 382 -2.34 18.12 10.69
C ARG A 382 -1.93 16.92 11.53
N HIS A 383 -2.78 16.62 12.50
CA HIS A 383 -2.70 15.39 13.26
C HIS A 383 -3.62 14.35 12.63
N THR A 384 -3.10 13.13 12.50
CA THR A 384 -3.83 11.99 11.97
C THR A 384 -3.78 10.80 12.91
N LEU A 385 -4.84 10.03 12.89
CA LEU A 385 -4.98 8.74 13.55
C LEU A 385 -5.30 7.71 12.46
N ILE A 386 -4.47 6.68 12.32
CA ILE A 386 -4.73 5.56 11.42
C ILE A 386 -4.97 4.28 12.21
N ILE A 387 -5.97 3.52 11.80
CA ILE A 387 -6.31 2.21 12.37
C ILE A 387 -6.17 1.17 11.26
N TYR A 388 -5.48 0.06 11.55
CA TYR A 388 -5.35 -1.06 10.62
C TYR A 388 -6.07 -2.28 11.20
N ASP A 389 -7.15 -2.74 10.56
CA ASP A 389 -8.02 -3.84 11.03
C ASP A 389 -8.12 -4.94 9.95
N ASP A 390 -7.21 -5.93 9.87
CA ASP A 390 -6.02 -6.13 10.70
C ASP A 390 -4.76 -6.46 9.87
N PRO A 391 -3.54 -6.09 10.31
CA PRO A 391 -2.31 -6.48 9.63
C PRO A 391 -2.05 -7.99 9.62
N SER A 392 -2.71 -8.78 10.48
CA SER A 392 -2.66 -10.25 10.39
C SER A 392 -3.20 -10.74 9.04
N LYS A 393 -4.33 -10.22 8.57
CA LYS A 393 -4.88 -10.52 7.24
C LYS A 393 -4.03 -9.94 6.12
N GLN A 394 -3.42 -8.77 6.32
CA GLN A 394 -2.42 -8.25 5.36
C GLN A 394 -1.25 -9.23 5.18
N ALA A 395 -0.71 -9.77 6.28
CA ALA A 395 0.37 -10.75 6.24
C ALA A 395 -0.07 -12.04 5.52
N GLN A 396 -1.30 -12.50 5.76
CA GLN A 396 -1.86 -13.67 5.07
C GLN A 396 -1.99 -13.44 3.56
N ALA A 397 -2.46 -12.25 3.16
CA ALA A 397 -2.53 -11.85 1.75
C ALA A 397 -1.14 -11.79 1.12
N TYR A 398 -0.15 -11.21 1.81
CA TYR A 398 1.24 -11.18 1.34
C TYR A 398 1.87 -12.56 1.22
N ARG A 399 1.53 -13.47 2.15
CA ARG A 399 1.92 -14.88 2.10
C ARG A 399 1.36 -15.56 0.86
N GLN A 400 0.07 -15.39 0.58
CA GLN A 400 -0.57 -15.94 -0.63
C GLN A 400 0.14 -15.44 -1.89
N MET A 401 0.36 -14.12 -2.00
CA MET A 401 1.09 -13.52 -3.13
C MET A 401 2.49 -14.11 -3.28
N SER A 402 3.24 -14.21 -2.18
CA SER A 402 4.62 -14.73 -2.20
C SER A 402 4.69 -16.19 -2.64
N LEU A 403 3.75 -17.03 -2.21
CA LEU A 403 3.66 -18.43 -2.62
C LEU A 403 3.31 -18.59 -4.10
N LEU A 404 2.38 -17.77 -4.60
CA LEU A 404 2.03 -17.74 -6.04
C LEU A 404 3.20 -17.25 -6.90
N LEU A 405 4.00 -16.29 -6.40
CA LEU A 405 5.27 -15.88 -6.99
C LEU A 405 6.38 -16.93 -6.83
N ARG A 406 6.11 -18.06 -6.18
CA ARG A 406 7.08 -19.14 -5.88
C ARG A 406 8.31 -18.66 -5.12
N ARG A 407 8.16 -17.63 -4.29
CA ARG A 407 9.21 -17.22 -3.36
C ARG A 407 9.36 -18.28 -2.26
N PRO A 408 10.59 -18.56 -1.78
CA PRO A 408 10.82 -19.53 -0.73
C PRO A 408 10.13 -19.07 0.58
N PRO A 409 9.27 -19.90 1.19
CA PRO A 409 8.61 -19.57 2.43
C PRO A 409 9.49 -19.81 3.67
N GLY A 410 9.18 -19.13 4.76
CA GLY A 410 9.77 -19.29 6.09
C GLY A 410 8.79 -19.87 7.11
N ARG A 411 8.88 -19.39 8.36
CA ARG A 411 8.01 -19.84 9.47
C ARG A 411 6.53 -19.57 9.16
N GLU A 412 5.67 -20.56 9.45
CA GLU A 412 4.22 -20.50 9.16
C GLU A 412 3.90 -20.16 7.68
N ALA A 413 4.82 -20.53 6.78
CA ALA A 413 4.83 -20.26 5.35
C ALA A 413 4.89 -18.77 4.94
N TYR A 414 5.10 -17.83 5.87
CA TYR A 414 5.29 -16.41 5.52
C TYR A 414 6.64 -16.19 4.82
N PRO A 415 6.74 -15.22 3.90
CA PRO A 415 8.02 -14.88 3.28
C PRO A 415 8.98 -14.25 4.30
N GLY A 416 10.29 -14.35 4.05
CA GLY A 416 11.33 -13.88 4.98
C GLY A 416 11.31 -12.37 5.27
N ASP A 417 10.68 -11.59 4.40
CA ASP A 417 10.54 -10.13 4.48
C ASP A 417 9.20 -9.67 5.06
N VAL A 418 8.36 -10.57 5.62
CA VAL A 418 7.09 -10.17 6.27
C VAL A 418 7.30 -9.24 7.48
N PHE A 419 8.46 -9.32 8.13
CA PHE A 419 8.82 -8.33 9.16
C PHE A 419 9.01 -6.94 8.55
N TYR A 420 9.72 -6.88 7.41
CA TYR A 420 9.98 -5.63 6.70
C TYR A 420 8.69 -5.00 6.15
N LEU A 421 7.72 -5.82 5.75
CA LEU A 421 6.37 -5.39 5.36
C LEU A 421 5.74 -4.48 6.42
N HIS A 422 5.65 -4.96 7.65
CA HIS A 422 5.00 -4.22 8.73
C HIS A 422 5.90 -3.12 9.30
N SER A 423 7.23 -3.30 9.31
CA SER A 423 8.13 -2.25 9.80
C SER A 423 8.09 -1.04 8.88
N ARG A 424 8.21 -1.21 7.56
CA ARG A 424 8.12 -0.10 6.60
C ARG A 424 6.73 0.55 6.54
N LEU A 425 5.67 -0.18 6.92
CA LEU A 425 4.33 0.38 7.07
C LEU A 425 4.20 1.22 8.35
N LEU A 426 4.54 0.64 9.51
CA LEU A 426 4.29 1.27 10.81
C LEU A 426 5.30 2.37 11.13
N GLU A 427 6.54 2.31 10.64
CA GLU A 427 7.55 3.37 10.80
C GLU A 427 7.18 4.67 10.07
N ARG A 428 6.21 4.65 9.15
CA ARG A 428 5.68 5.87 8.51
C ARG A 428 4.90 6.74 9.49
N ALA A 429 4.29 6.11 10.50
CA ALA A 429 3.59 6.80 11.57
C ALA A 429 4.57 7.39 12.58
N ALA A 430 4.67 8.72 12.62
CA ALA A 430 5.55 9.46 13.53
C ALA A 430 4.99 10.85 13.85
N LYS A 431 5.64 11.56 14.78
CA LYS A 431 5.48 13.00 14.94
C LYS A 431 6.62 13.73 14.25
N SER A 432 6.26 14.56 13.28
CA SER A 432 7.18 15.38 12.49
C SER A 432 7.90 16.43 13.34
N SER A 433 9.13 16.76 12.97
CA SER A 433 9.89 17.83 13.60
C SER A 433 9.23 19.20 13.39
N SER A 434 9.66 20.20 14.17
CA SER A 434 9.16 21.58 14.02
C SER A 434 9.47 22.19 12.66
N GLN A 435 10.53 21.72 11.98
CA GLN A 435 10.87 22.17 10.62
C GLN A 435 9.90 21.63 9.56
N LEU A 436 9.22 20.51 9.86
CA LEU A 436 8.22 19.87 9.00
C LEU A 436 6.79 20.12 9.51
N GLY A 437 6.60 21.19 10.31
CA GLY A 437 5.28 21.66 10.74
C GLY A 437 4.60 20.85 11.86
N GLU A 438 5.33 19.97 12.56
CA GLU A 438 4.86 19.22 13.74
C GLU A 438 3.62 18.33 13.58
N GLY A 439 3.18 18.10 12.34
CA GLY A 439 2.11 17.17 12.03
C GLY A 439 2.44 15.77 12.54
N SER A 440 1.40 14.96 12.78
CA SER A 440 1.59 13.63 13.35
C SER A 440 0.72 12.59 12.69
N MET A 441 1.20 11.35 12.71
CA MET A 441 0.44 10.16 12.35
C MET A 441 0.55 9.15 13.48
N THR A 442 -0.51 9.01 14.27
CA THR A 442 -0.63 7.96 15.30
C THR A 442 -1.19 6.69 14.66
N ALA A 443 -0.58 5.54 14.91
CA ALA A 443 -1.06 4.27 14.37
C ALA A 443 -1.58 3.33 15.46
N LEU A 444 -2.76 2.76 15.22
CA LEU A 444 -3.37 1.71 16.03
C LEU A 444 -3.55 0.43 15.18
N PRO A 445 -2.49 -0.37 14.99
CA PRO A 445 -2.64 -1.68 14.36
C PRO A 445 -3.43 -2.62 15.27
N ILE A 446 -4.41 -3.34 14.73
CA ILE A 446 -5.15 -4.38 15.42
C ILE A 446 -4.59 -5.73 15.03
N VAL A 447 -4.18 -6.59 15.95
CA VAL A 447 -3.71 -7.96 15.64
C VAL A 447 -4.58 -8.98 16.34
N GLU A 448 -5.11 -9.93 15.57
CA GLU A 448 -5.82 -11.08 16.13
C GLU A 448 -4.84 -12.18 16.54
N THR A 449 -4.94 -12.62 17.79
CA THR A 449 -4.28 -13.83 18.31
C THR A 449 -5.18 -15.05 18.18
N GLN A 450 -4.56 -16.23 18.18
CA GLN A 450 -5.27 -17.50 18.26
C GLN A 450 -5.15 -18.01 19.70
N SER A 451 -6.26 -18.01 20.44
CA SER A 451 -6.31 -18.50 21.84
C SER A 451 -5.27 -17.86 22.77
N GLY A 452 -5.04 -16.56 22.63
CA GLY A 452 -4.12 -15.77 23.43
C GLY A 452 -2.64 -15.96 23.08
N ASP A 453 -2.32 -16.72 22.04
CA ASP A 453 -0.92 -17.01 21.68
C ASP A 453 -0.22 -15.80 21.05
N VAL A 454 0.56 -15.10 21.87
CA VAL A 454 1.44 -14.00 21.46
C VAL A 454 2.76 -14.48 20.85
N SER A 455 3.08 -15.77 20.96
CA SER A 455 4.33 -16.36 20.44
C SER A 455 4.25 -16.74 18.96
N ALA A 456 3.05 -16.65 18.37
CA ALA A 456 2.82 -16.74 16.94
C ALA A 456 3.63 -15.68 16.18
N TYR A 457 4.03 -16.01 14.94
CA TYR A 457 5.06 -15.26 14.23
C TYR A 457 4.68 -13.79 13.98
N ILE A 458 3.46 -13.52 13.50
CA ILE A 458 3.00 -12.15 13.19
C ILE A 458 2.80 -11.31 14.46
N PRO A 459 2.09 -11.77 15.51
CA PRO A 459 2.02 -11.06 16.78
C PRO A 459 3.38 -10.66 17.34
N THR A 460 4.34 -11.58 17.38
CA THR A 460 5.70 -11.31 17.87
C THR A 460 6.39 -10.20 17.06
N ASN A 461 6.27 -10.24 15.73
CA ASN A 461 6.83 -9.20 14.86
C ASN A 461 6.22 -7.83 15.15
N VAL A 462 4.88 -7.71 15.18
CA VAL A 462 4.21 -6.42 15.36
C VAL A 462 4.46 -5.84 16.76
N ILE A 463 4.48 -6.66 17.82
CA ILE A 463 4.84 -6.24 19.19
C ILE A 463 6.24 -5.60 19.22
N SER A 464 7.19 -6.13 18.45
CA SER A 464 8.57 -5.61 18.39
C SER A 464 8.72 -4.33 17.56
N ILE A 465 7.77 -4.03 16.68
CA ILE A 465 7.78 -2.83 15.81
C ILE A 465 7.08 -1.64 16.50
N THR A 466 5.95 -1.91 17.16
CA THR A 466 5.15 -0.87 17.82
C THR A 466 5.81 -0.32 19.08
N ASP A 467 5.43 0.89 19.48
CA ASP A 467 5.91 1.57 20.69
C ASP A 467 5.19 1.08 21.96
N GLY A 468 4.14 0.29 21.83
CA GLY A 468 3.44 -0.34 22.95
C GLY A 468 2.36 -1.29 22.48
N GLN A 469 1.70 -1.94 23.43
CA GLN A 469 0.60 -2.84 23.17
C GLN A 469 -0.49 -2.75 24.24
N ILE A 470 -1.73 -2.85 23.79
CA ILE A 470 -2.96 -3.01 24.56
C ILE A 470 -3.43 -4.45 24.32
N PHE A 471 -3.31 -5.29 25.35
CA PHE A 471 -3.69 -6.69 25.28
C PHE A 471 -5.13 -6.87 25.80
N LEU A 472 -6.04 -7.33 24.94
CA LEU A 472 -7.42 -7.65 25.28
C LEU A 472 -7.57 -9.15 25.57
N SER A 473 -7.99 -9.49 26.79
CA SER A 473 -8.17 -10.87 27.24
C SER A 473 -9.63 -11.33 27.10
N ALA A 474 -9.82 -12.55 26.59
CA ALA A 474 -11.14 -13.18 26.55
C ALA A 474 -11.69 -13.46 27.95
N ASP A 475 -10.85 -13.84 28.91
CA ASP A 475 -11.26 -14.13 30.29
C ASP A 475 -11.81 -12.89 30.98
N LEU A 476 -11.12 -11.75 30.83
CA LEU A 476 -11.59 -10.47 31.38
C LEU A 476 -12.92 -10.05 30.73
N PHE A 477 -13.06 -10.25 29.41
CA PHE A 477 -14.28 -9.93 28.68
C PHE A 477 -15.49 -10.76 29.17
N ASN A 478 -15.26 -12.06 29.41
CA ASN A 478 -16.27 -13.00 29.92
C ASN A 478 -16.60 -12.74 31.40
N ALA A 479 -15.64 -12.27 32.19
CA ALA A 479 -15.83 -11.80 33.56
C ALA A 479 -16.52 -10.42 33.66
N GLY A 480 -16.97 -9.86 32.53
CA GLY A 480 -17.70 -8.60 32.47
C GLY A 480 -16.83 -7.35 32.64
N ILE A 481 -15.49 -7.47 32.52
CA ILE A 481 -14.57 -6.34 32.45
C ILE A 481 -14.49 -5.88 31.00
N ARG A 482 -15.06 -4.71 30.73
CA ARG A 482 -15.13 -4.10 29.39
C ARG A 482 -14.75 -2.61 29.51
N PRO A 483 -13.75 -2.11 28.77
CA PRO A 483 -12.87 -2.82 27.84
C PRO A 483 -11.98 -3.86 28.55
N ALA A 484 -11.72 -4.99 27.90
CA ALA A 484 -11.12 -6.19 28.50
C ALA A 484 -9.58 -6.14 28.57
N ILE A 485 -9.03 -5.01 29.04
CA ILE A 485 -7.60 -4.73 28.99
C ILE A 485 -6.87 -5.46 30.11
N ASN A 486 -5.90 -6.30 29.73
CA ASN A 486 -4.97 -6.90 30.67
C ASN A 486 -3.84 -5.92 30.99
N VAL A 487 -3.92 -5.30 32.16
CA VAL A 487 -3.01 -4.24 32.62
C VAL A 487 -1.57 -4.71 32.79
N GLY A 488 -1.36 -5.99 33.14
CA GLY A 488 -0.04 -6.57 33.38
C GLY A 488 0.76 -6.82 32.09
N ILE A 489 0.06 -7.17 31.00
CA ILE A 489 0.67 -7.44 29.69
C ILE A 489 0.75 -6.18 28.83
N SER A 490 -0.20 -5.26 29.01
CA SER A 490 -0.27 -4.03 28.24
C SER A 490 0.79 -3.01 28.68
N VAL A 491 1.46 -2.36 27.73
CA VAL A 491 2.60 -1.48 27.95
C VAL A 491 2.58 -0.34 26.95
N SER A 492 2.81 0.90 27.39
CA SER A 492 3.14 2.04 26.52
C SER A 492 4.58 2.46 26.80
N ARG A 493 5.47 2.39 25.80
CA ARG A 493 6.89 2.75 25.99
C ARG A 493 7.12 4.26 25.98
N VAL A 494 6.15 5.05 25.49
CA VAL A 494 6.15 6.53 25.62
C VAL A 494 5.79 6.94 27.05
N GLY A 495 4.87 6.20 27.68
CA GLY A 495 4.47 6.41 29.07
C GLY A 495 3.88 7.81 29.32
N SER A 496 4.13 8.37 30.51
CA SER A 496 3.51 9.64 30.95
C SER A 496 3.84 10.88 30.11
N ALA A 497 4.78 10.80 29.15
CA ALA A 497 5.00 11.87 28.17
C ALA A 497 3.81 12.05 27.22
N ALA A 498 2.98 11.01 27.05
CA ALA A 498 1.73 11.04 26.30
C ALA A 498 0.51 11.39 27.18
N GLN A 499 0.70 11.98 28.37
CA GLN A 499 -0.38 12.40 29.26
C GLN A 499 -0.31 13.90 29.54
N ILE A 500 -1.46 14.51 29.81
CA ILE A 500 -1.48 15.85 30.42
C ILE A 500 -0.96 15.77 31.86
N LYS A 501 -0.43 16.88 32.38
CA LYS A 501 0.14 16.94 33.73
C LYS A 501 -0.87 16.52 34.80
N ALA A 502 -2.13 16.93 34.66
CA ALA A 502 -3.20 16.54 35.58
C ALA A 502 -3.41 15.02 35.66
N MET A 503 -3.52 14.34 34.51
CA MET A 503 -3.65 12.89 34.45
C MET A 503 -2.42 12.20 35.05
N LYS A 504 -1.22 12.67 34.74
CA LYS A 504 0.03 12.14 35.30
C LYS A 504 0.09 12.21 36.83
N GLN A 505 -0.37 13.33 37.42
CA GLN A 505 -0.40 13.53 38.86
C GLN A 505 -1.36 12.56 39.56
N VAL A 506 -2.49 12.24 38.94
CA VAL A 506 -3.57 11.44 39.54
C VAL A 506 -3.42 9.94 39.26
N ALA A 507 -3.06 9.57 38.04
CA ALA A 507 -2.99 8.18 37.59
C ALA A 507 -1.61 7.52 37.78
N GLY A 508 -0.57 8.26 38.19
CA GLY A 508 0.81 7.78 38.22
C GLY A 508 1.05 6.52 39.06
N LYS A 509 0.21 6.25 40.07
CA LYS A 509 0.28 5.04 40.91
C LYS A 509 -0.71 3.94 40.50
N LEU A 510 -1.72 4.26 39.69
CA LEU A 510 -2.85 3.39 39.39
C LEU A 510 -2.43 2.05 38.77
N LYS A 511 -1.52 2.08 37.78
CA LYS A 511 -1.04 0.86 37.10
C LYS A 511 -0.32 -0.08 38.07
N LEU A 512 0.50 0.47 38.97
CA LEU A 512 1.23 -0.31 39.95
C LEU A 512 0.28 -0.91 40.99
N GLU A 513 -0.67 -0.12 41.50
CA GLU A 513 -1.67 -0.58 42.48
C GLU A 513 -2.56 -1.70 41.90
N LEU A 514 -2.98 -1.59 40.65
CA LEU A 514 -3.76 -2.64 39.98
C LEU A 514 -2.95 -3.90 39.68
N ALA A 515 -1.66 -3.77 39.38
CA ALA A 515 -0.78 -4.92 39.20
C ALA A 515 -0.56 -5.67 40.52
N GLN A 516 -0.28 -4.93 41.61
CA GLN A 516 -0.17 -5.50 42.96
C GLN A 516 -1.49 -6.14 43.41
N PHE A 517 -2.61 -5.51 43.13
CA PHE A 517 -3.93 -6.08 43.40
C PHE A 517 -4.14 -7.40 42.66
N ALA A 518 -3.80 -7.49 41.37
CA ALA A 518 -3.97 -8.72 40.60
C ALA A 518 -3.11 -9.87 41.15
N GLU A 519 -1.88 -9.58 41.60
CA GLU A 519 -1.01 -10.54 42.26
C GLU A 519 -1.58 -11.01 43.61
N LEU A 520 -2.03 -10.07 44.45
CA LEU A 520 -2.64 -10.36 45.74
C LEU A 520 -3.96 -11.13 45.62
N GLU A 521 -4.78 -10.82 44.61
CA GLU A 521 -6.04 -11.51 44.37
C GLU A 521 -5.81 -12.97 44.00
N ALA A 522 -4.80 -13.25 43.16
CA ALA A 522 -4.42 -14.62 42.83
C ALA A 522 -3.90 -15.37 44.07
N PHE A 523 -3.10 -14.72 44.92
CA PHE A 523 -2.58 -15.33 46.15
C PHE A 523 -3.68 -15.57 47.20
N ALA A 524 -4.61 -14.63 47.33
CA ALA A 524 -5.70 -14.68 48.31
C ALA A 524 -6.65 -15.87 48.09
N GLN A 525 -6.74 -16.42 46.88
CA GLN A 525 -7.52 -17.62 46.60
C GLN A 525 -6.99 -18.88 47.31
N PHE A 526 -5.72 -18.87 47.74
CA PHE A 526 -5.07 -19.99 48.43
C PHE A 526 -4.94 -19.80 49.95
N ALA A 527 -5.31 -18.64 50.48
CA ALA A 527 -5.21 -18.31 51.89
C ALA A 527 -6.58 -18.39 52.58
N SER A 528 -6.65 -18.99 53.76
CA SER A 528 -7.88 -19.07 54.55
C SER A 528 -8.14 -17.81 55.40
N ASP A 529 -7.07 -17.18 55.90
CA ASP A 529 -7.12 -15.94 56.67
C ASP A 529 -6.20 -14.90 56.04
N LEU A 530 -6.74 -13.70 55.86
CA LEU A 530 -6.02 -12.55 55.31
C LEU A 530 -5.91 -11.49 56.40
N ASP A 531 -4.73 -10.89 56.55
CA ASP A 531 -4.55 -9.77 57.45
C ASP A 531 -5.33 -8.53 56.94
N LYS A 532 -5.61 -7.58 57.84
CA LYS A 532 -6.43 -6.40 57.53
C LYS A 532 -5.85 -5.53 56.42
N ALA A 533 -4.52 -5.45 56.28
CA ALA A 533 -3.90 -4.65 55.23
C ALA A 533 -4.17 -5.28 53.85
N THR A 534 -4.01 -6.61 53.74
CA THR A 534 -4.34 -7.36 52.52
C THR A 534 -5.82 -7.26 52.18
N GLN A 535 -6.72 -7.42 53.16
CA GLN A 535 -8.16 -7.25 52.94
C GLN A 535 -8.51 -5.85 52.40
N ASN A 536 -7.92 -4.80 52.97
CA ASN A 536 -8.14 -3.43 52.51
C ASN A 536 -7.61 -3.20 51.08
N GLN A 537 -6.44 -3.77 50.76
CA GLN A 537 -5.87 -3.69 49.40
C GLN A 537 -6.74 -4.42 48.37
N LEU A 538 -7.24 -5.61 48.70
CA LEU A 538 -8.18 -6.34 47.84
C LEU A 538 -9.49 -5.56 47.65
N ALA A 539 -10.05 -5.03 48.74
CA ALA A 539 -11.27 -4.24 48.72
C ALA A 539 -11.12 -2.99 47.82
N ARG A 540 -10.00 -2.27 47.94
CA ARG A 540 -9.69 -1.12 47.08
C ARG A 540 -9.49 -1.54 45.62
N GLY A 541 -8.72 -2.60 45.38
CA GLY A 541 -8.44 -3.10 44.04
C GLY A 541 -9.68 -3.53 43.27
N GLN A 542 -10.65 -4.17 43.95
CA GLN A 542 -11.96 -4.49 43.37
C GLN A 542 -12.71 -3.24 42.91
N ARG A 543 -12.69 -2.16 43.70
CA ARG A 543 -13.33 -0.87 43.36
C ARG A 543 -12.59 -0.16 42.22
N LEU A 544 -11.25 -0.21 42.20
CA LEU A 544 -10.45 0.30 41.10
C LEU A 544 -10.74 -0.45 39.79
N ARG A 545 -11.00 -1.77 39.84
CA ARG A 545 -11.45 -2.52 38.64
C ARG A 545 -12.84 -2.09 38.17
N GLU A 546 -13.78 -1.86 39.07
CA GLU A 546 -15.12 -1.35 38.70
C GLU A 546 -15.06 0.02 38.04
N LEU A 547 -14.17 0.88 38.52
CA LEU A 547 -13.93 2.21 37.98
C LEU A 547 -13.45 2.19 36.51
N LEU A 548 -12.69 1.17 36.12
CA LEU A 548 -12.16 1.03 34.75
C LEU A 548 -13.19 0.51 33.75
N LYS A 549 -14.35 0.04 34.21
CA LYS A 549 -15.41 -0.48 33.33
C LYS A 549 -16.16 0.66 32.67
N GLN A 550 -16.23 0.61 31.35
CA GLN A 550 -16.89 1.61 30.53
C GLN A 550 -17.80 0.93 29.50
N SER A 551 -18.94 1.56 29.24
CA SER A 551 -19.85 1.13 28.17
C SER A 551 -19.25 1.48 26.82
N GLN A 552 -19.50 0.64 25.81
CA GLN A 552 -19.06 0.90 24.45
C GLN A 552 -19.66 2.20 23.91
N SER A 553 -18.87 2.96 23.18
CA SER A 553 -19.27 4.22 22.51
C SER A 553 -19.81 5.28 23.47
N ALA A 554 -19.31 5.26 24.71
CA ALA A 554 -19.51 6.29 25.73
C ALA A 554 -18.14 6.79 26.24
N PRO A 555 -17.32 7.42 25.37
CA PRO A 555 -16.02 7.94 25.77
C PRO A 555 -16.18 9.01 26.85
N LEU A 556 -15.25 9.03 27.81
CA LEU A 556 -15.19 10.04 28.86
C LEU A 556 -14.21 11.14 28.49
N THR A 557 -14.59 12.38 28.75
CA THR A 557 -13.68 13.53 28.67
C THR A 557 -12.52 13.37 29.66
N VAL A 558 -11.39 14.01 29.39
CA VAL A 558 -10.19 13.85 30.23
C VAL A 558 -10.44 14.33 31.66
N GLU A 559 -11.23 15.38 31.80
CA GLU A 559 -11.68 15.94 33.08
C GLU A 559 -12.48 14.90 33.86
N GLU A 560 -13.44 14.23 33.21
CA GLU A 560 -14.24 13.16 33.81
C GLU A 560 -13.41 11.94 34.21
N GLN A 561 -12.40 11.59 33.41
CA GLN A 561 -11.47 10.52 33.73
C GLN A 561 -10.65 10.87 34.98
N ILE A 562 -10.14 12.11 35.07
CA ILE A 562 -9.37 12.59 36.24
C ILE A 562 -10.22 12.53 37.51
N ILE A 563 -11.47 13.03 37.46
CA ILE A 563 -12.43 12.95 38.57
C ILE A 563 -12.55 11.51 39.05
N THR A 564 -12.79 10.62 38.11
CA THR A 564 -13.03 9.21 38.37
C THR A 564 -11.81 8.59 39.04
N ILE A 565 -10.62 8.70 38.43
CA ILE A 565 -9.38 8.10 38.96
C ILE A 565 -9.03 8.66 40.33
N TYR A 566 -9.10 9.98 40.51
CA TYR A 566 -8.78 10.63 41.79
C TYR A 566 -9.67 10.12 42.93
N THR A 567 -10.95 9.88 42.64
CA THR A 567 -11.91 9.37 43.61
C THR A 567 -11.54 7.96 44.07
N GLY A 568 -11.10 7.10 43.14
CA GLY A 568 -10.66 5.74 43.44
C GLY A 568 -9.31 5.66 44.14
N THR A 569 -8.29 6.37 43.64
CA THR A 569 -6.91 6.27 44.14
C THR A 569 -6.76 6.84 45.55
N ASN A 570 -7.58 7.83 45.94
CA ASN A 570 -7.57 8.38 47.30
C ASN A 570 -8.51 7.64 48.27
N GLY A 571 -9.12 6.52 47.86
CA GLY A 571 -9.93 5.67 48.74
C GLY A 571 -11.31 6.21 49.08
N TYR A 572 -11.81 7.23 48.37
CA TYR A 572 -13.17 7.75 48.61
C TYR A 572 -14.29 6.79 48.21
N LEU A 573 -13.96 5.73 47.46
CA LEU A 573 -14.88 4.65 47.11
C LEU A 573 -14.86 3.49 48.12
N ASP A 574 -13.92 3.48 49.09
CA ASP A 574 -13.70 2.33 49.96
C ASP A 574 -14.91 2.03 50.87
N SER A 575 -15.72 3.05 51.20
CA SER A 575 -16.94 2.90 52.00
C SER A 575 -18.16 2.41 51.21
N LEU A 576 -18.13 2.48 49.87
CA LEU A 576 -19.25 2.08 49.01
C LEU A 576 -19.19 0.59 48.71
N GLU A 577 -20.35 -0.03 48.48
CA GLU A 577 -20.40 -1.40 47.97
C GLU A 577 -19.99 -1.46 46.49
N ILE A 578 -19.43 -2.58 46.05
CA ILE A 578 -18.87 -2.75 44.69
C ILE A 578 -19.94 -2.47 43.61
N GLY A 579 -21.18 -2.91 43.83
CA GLY A 579 -22.29 -2.69 42.89
C GLY A 579 -22.71 -1.22 42.74
N GLN A 580 -22.41 -0.39 43.74
CA GLN A 580 -22.80 1.02 43.80
C GLN A 580 -21.79 1.93 43.11
N VAL A 581 -20.52 1.51 43.04
CA VAL A 581 -19.40 2.32 42.51
C VAL A 581 -19.72 2.93 41.15
N ARG A 582 -20.26 2.15 40.20
CA ARG A 582 -20.54 2.67 38.86
C ARG A 582 -21.62 3.73 38.85
N LYS A 583 -22.70 3.52 39.60
CA LYS A 583 -23.82 4.47 39.70
C LYS A 583 -23.33 5.77 40.34
N PHE A 584 -22.63 5.66 41.47
CA PHE A 584 -22.02 6.78 42.16
C PHE A 584 -21.10 7.61 41.25
N LEU A 585 -20.22 6.97 40.47
CA LEU A 585 -19.31 7.67 39.57
C LEU A 585 -20.03 8.41 38.43
N VAL A 586 -21.13 7.85 37.90
CA VAL A 586 -21.96 8.54 36.90
C VAL A 586 -22.60 9.79 37.49
N GLU A 587 -23.17 9.68 38.69
CA GLU A 587 -23.79 10.81 39.37
C GLU A 587 -22.77 11.86 39.78
N LEU A 588 -21.61 11.47 40.30
CA LEU A 588 -20.52 12.40 40.64
C LEU A 588 -20.03 13.20 39.44
N ARG A 589 -19.86 12.57 38.27
CA ARG A 589 -19.50 13.28 37.04
C ARG A 589 -20.59 14.28 36.63
N THR A 590 -21.85 13.91 36.78
CA THR A 590 -23.01 14.76 36.45
C THR A 590 -23.14 15.94 37.41
N TYR A 591 -22.91 15.69 38.71
CA TYR A 591 -22.90 16.69 39.76
C TYR A 591 -21.81 17.73 39.52
N LEU A 592 -20.56 17.29 39.27
CA LEU A 592 -19.45 18.21 38.99
C LEU A 592 -19.69 19.05 37.72
N LYS A 593 -20.25 18.45 36.66
CA LYS A 593 -20.63 19.18 35.44
C LYS A 593 -21.62 20.32 35.72
N THR A 594 -22.56 20.11 36.62
CA THR A 594 -23.67 21.04 36.86
C THR A 594 -23.35 22.06 37.95
N ASN A 595 -22.80 21.59 39.07
CA ASN A 595 -22.64 22.37 40.30
C ASN A 595 -21.26 23.02 40.43
N LYS A 596 -20.20 22.43 39.86
CA LYS A 596 -18.83 22.96 39.94
C LYS A 596 -18.13 22.95 38.57
N PRO A 597 -18.68 23.64 37.55
CA PRO A 597 -18.09 23.67 36.19
C PRO A 597 -16.67 24.27 36.17
N GLN A 598 -16.34 25.12 37.15
CA GLN A 598 -15.01 25.69 37.36
C GLN A 598 -13.90 24.62 37.39
N PHE A 599 -14.19 23.42 37.90
CA PHE A 599 -13.23 22.31 37.88
C PHE A 599 -12.80 21.96 36.44
N GLN A 600 -13.77 21.85 35.52
CA GLN A 600 -13.50 21.50 34.13
C GLN A 600 -12.76 22.63 33.41
N GLU A 601 -13.09 23.89 33.70
CA GLU A 601 -12.39 25.05 33.15
C GLU A 601 -10.92 25.08 33.59
N ILE A 602 -10.63 24.81 34.87
CA ILE A 602 -9.25 24.77 35.37
C ILE A 602 -8.45 23.65 34.70
N ILE A 603 -9.00 22.44 34.62
CA ILE A 603 -8.28 21.29 34.05
C ILE A 603 -8.07 21.44 32.55
N SER A 604 -9.08 21.89 31.80
CA SER A 604 -8.98 22.05 30.35
C SER A 604 -7.98 23.15 29.95
N SER A 605 -7.98 24.28 30.67
CA SER A 605 -7.10 25.42 30.37
C SER A 605 -5.65 25.20 30.84
N THR A 606 -5.47 24.82 32.11
CA THR A 606 -4.12 24.69 32.72
C THR A 606 -3.47 23.35 32.44
N LYS A 607 -4.27 22.33 32.07
CA LYS A 607 -3.84 20.93 31.87
C LYS A 607 -3.15 20.33 33.10
N THR A 608 -3.35 20.92 34.28
CA THR A 608 -2.65 20.61 35.53
C THR A 608 -3.65 20.48 36.66
N PHE A 609 -3.46 19.51 37.57
CA PHE A 609 -4.33 19.32 38.73
C PHE A 609 -3.85 20.24 39.85
N THR A 610 -4.39 21.46 39.89
CA THR A 610 -4.02 22.50 40.86
C THR A 610 -4.62 22.22 42.24
N GLY A 611 -4.09 22.87 43.29
CA GLY A 611 -4.66 22.75 44.64
C GLY A 611 -6.12 23.25 44.74
N GLU A 612 -6.50 24.24 43.92
CA GLU A 612 -7.88 24.71 43.81
C GLU A 612 -8.79 23.65 43.18
N ALA A 613 -8.37 23.05 42.05
CA ALA A 613 -9.11 21.96 41.43
C ALA A 613 -9.26 20.75 42.37
N GLU A 614 -8.22 20.45 43.14
CA GLU A 614 -8.26 19.39 44.16
C GLU A 614 -9.26 19.70 45.28
N ALA A 615 -9.28 20.94 45.79
CA ALA A 615 -10.21 21.36 46.83
C ALA A 615 -11.68 21.26 46.36
N LEU A 616 -11.97 21.77 45.15
CA LEU A 616 -13.30 21.68 44.53
C LEU A 616 -13.74 20.22 44.37
N LEU A 617 -12.83 19.35 43.91
CA LEU A 617 -13.13 17.94 43.73
C LEU A 617 -13.39 17.22 45.06
N LYS A 618 -12.57 17.46 46.10
CA LYS A 618 -12.80 16.87 47.43
C LYS A 618 -14.14 17.28 48.02
N GLU A 619 -14.48 18.56 47.90
CA GLU A 619 -15.75 19.09 48.39
C GLU A 619 -16.93 18.46 47.63
N ALA A 620 -16.84 18.37 46.29
CA ALA A 620 -17.88 17.71 45.49
C ALA A 620 -18.03 16.22 45.79
N ILE A 621 -16.92 15.50 46.00
CA ILE A 621 -16.95 14.09 46.39
C ILE A 621 -17.69 13.93 47.71
N ARG A 622 -17.38 14.77 48.70
CA ARG A 622 -18.04 14.71 50.01
C ARG A 622 -19.55 14.98 49.90
N GLU A 623 -19.93 16.07 49.25
CA GLU A 623 -21.34 16.44 49.03
C GLU A 623 -22.09 15.31 48.31
N GLN A 624 -21.50 14.74 47.25
CA GLN A 624 -22.13 13.67 46.48
C GLN A 624 -22.23 12.36 47.26
N ILE A 625 -21.24 12.01 48.11
CA ILE A 625 -21.33 10.84 49.00
C ILE A 625 -22.50 11.01 49.98
N GLU A 626 -22.62 12.19 50.61
CA GLU A 626 -23.74 12.48 51.52
C GLU A 626 -25.09 12.35 50.79
N LEU A 627 -25.22 12.89 49.58
CA LEU A 627 -26.42 12.76 48.75
C LEU A 627 -26.72 11.31 48.34
N PHE A 628 -25.69 10.55 47.94
CA PHE A 628 -25.83 9.17 47.48
C PHE A 628 -26.29 8.25 48.61
N LEU A 629 -25.71 8.39 49.81
CA LEU A 629 -26.10 7.60 50.97
C LEU A 629 -27.53 7.90 51.43
N LEU A 630 -28.00 9.14 51.28
CA LEU A 630 -29.39 9.51 51.57
C LEU A 630 -30.37 8.85 50.59
N GLN A 631 -29.99 8.67 49.33
CA GLN A 631 -30.84 8.03 48.32
C GLN A 631 -30.96 6.52 48.49
N GLU A 632 -29.97 5.85 49.09
CA GLU A 632 -30.02 4.40 49.34
C GLU A 632 -30.72 4.02 50.65
N GLN A 633 -30.97 4.99 51.52
CA GLN A 633 -31.77 4.79 52.75
C GLN A 633 -33.29 4.86 52.49
N VAL A 634 -33.71 5.28 51.30
CA VAL A 634 -35.11 5.36 50.83
C VAL A 634 -35.38 4.20 49.89
#